data_AF-A0A933RC72-F1
#
_entry.id   AF-A0A933RC72-F1
#
_cell.length_a   1.000
_cell.length_b   1.000
_cell.length_c   1.000
_cell.angle_alpha   90.00
_cell.angle_beta   90.00
_cell.angle_gamma   90.00
#
_symmetry.space_group_name_H-M   'P 1'
#
loop_
_entity.id
_entity.type
_entity.pdbx_description
1 polymer ?
#
loop_
_entity_poly.entity_id
_entity_poly.type
_entity_poly.pdbx_seq_one_letter_code
_entity_poly.pdbx_strand_id
1 'polypeptide(L)'
;MFRWKPDISPAQVAAIGAALDTLPPAIASIRSYRHGPSVGLSDGAFDYGIVATFDDADGWRRYDTDAVHEAVRADTIRPWIAERASTQFET
;
A
#
# COMPACT_ATOMS: atom_id res chain seq x y z
N MET A 1 1.92 -1.68 5.88
CA MET A 1 1.27 -2.97 6.21
C MET A 1 -0.13 -2.67 6.71
N PHE A 2 -1.10 -3.54 6.38
CA PHE A 2 -2.50 -3.36 6.73
C PHE A 2 -3.06 -4.58 7.45
N ARG A 3 -3.86 -4.30 8.49
CA ARG A 3 -4.78 -5.26 9.08
C ARG A 3 -6.17 -4.85 8.64
N TRP A 4 -6.90 -5.79 8.05
CA TRP A 4 -8.21 -5.50 7.51
C TRP A 4 -9.27 -5.45 8.58
N LYS A 5 -10.37 -4.75 8.30
CA LYS A 5 -11.59 -4.90 9.06
C LYS A 5 -12.16 -6.32 8.88
N PRO A 6 -12.92 -6.85 9.86
CA PRO A 6 -13.42 -8.23 9.82
C PRO A 6 -14.33 -8.55 8.63
N ASP A 7 -14.93 -7.53 8.02
CA ASP A 7 -15.92 -7.63 6.95
C ASP A 7 -15.33 -7.47 5.54
N ILE A 8 -14.00 -7.35 5.41
CA ILE A 8 -13.37 -7.31 4.08
C ILE A 8 -13.60 -8.64 3.34
N SER A 9 -13.99 -8.53 2.08
CA SER A 9 -14.14 -9.67 1.17
C SER A 9 -12.88 -9.87 0.32
N PRO A 10 -12.65 -11.10 -0.19
CA PRO A 10 -11.58 -11.35 -1.16
C PRO A 10 -11.66 -10.45 -2.41
N ALA A 11 -12.87 -10.08 -2.83
CA ALA A 11 -13.08 -9.17 -3.97
C ALA A 11 -12.57 -7.74 -3.67
N GLN A 12 -12.75 -7.24 -2.44
CA GLN A 12 -12.21 -5.95 -2.03
C GLN A 12 -10.68 -5.99 -1.90
N VAL A 13 -10.10 -7.08 -1.40
CA VAL A 13 -8.64 -7.26 -1.39
C VAL A 13 -8.08 -7.25 -2.82
N ALA A 14 -8.75 -7.92 -3.76
CA ALA A 14 -8.37 -7.91 -5.17
C ALA A 14 -8.48 -6.50 -5.78
N ALA A 15 -9.55 -5.75 -5.46
CA ALA A 15 -9.72 -4.37 -5.90
C ALA A 15 -8.64 -3.43 -5.35
N ILE A 16 -8.23 -3.62 -4.09
CA ILE A 16 -7.08 -2.91 -3.50
C ILE A 16 -5.80 -3.23 -4.27
N GLY A 17 -5.54 -4.52 -4.57
CA GLY A 17 -4.40 -4.93 -5.38
C GLY A 17 -4.38 -4.24 -6.74
N ALA A 18 -5.49 -4.29 -7.47
CA ALA A 18 -5.61 -3.65 -8.78
C ALA A 18 -5.42 -2.13 -8.72
N ALA A 19 -5.93 -1.46 -7.68
CA ALA A 19 -5.72 -0.02 -7.51
C ALA A 19 -4.25 0.31 -7.20
N LEU A 20 -3.57 -0.51 -6.39
CA LEU A 20 -2.15 -0.36 -6.09
C LEU A 20 -1.27 -0.55 -7.33
N ASP A 21 -1.63 -1.46 -8.24
CA ASP A 21 -0.94 -1.67 -9.52
C ASP A 21 -0.96 -0.44 -10.44
N THR A 22 -1.90 0.49 -10.24
CA THR A 22 -1.98 1.74 -11.03
C THR A 22 -0.96 2.81 -10.60
N LEU A 23 -0.39 2.69 -9.40
CA LEU A 23 0.47 3.74 -8.84
C LEU A 23 1.83 3.84 -9.54
N PRO A 24 2.58 2.74 -9.80
CA PRO A 24 3.89 2.82 -10.46
C PRO A 24 3.87 3.49 -11.84
N PRO A 25 2.92 3.20 -12.76
CA PRO A 25 2.87 3.90 -14.04
C PRO A 25 2.39 5.36 -13.92
N ALA A 26 1.67 5.73 -12.86
CA ALA A 26 1.14 7.07 -12.67
C ALA A 26 2.12 8.02 -11.95
N ILE A 27 2.96 7.50 -11.05
CA ILE A 27 3.79 8.31 -10.14
C ILE A 27 5.26 8.06 -10.44
N ALA A 28 5.86 8.98 -11.19
CA ALA A 28 7.21 8.83 -11.72
C ALA A 28 8.30 8.68 -10.64
N SER A 29 8.07 9.09 -9.38
CA SER A 29 9.07 8.96 -8.30
C SER A 29 9.22 7.54 -7.74
N ILE A 30 8.27 6.64 -8.02
CA ILE A 30 8.34 5.23 -7.59
C ILE A 30 9.42 4.50 -8.40
N ARG A 31 10.37 3.83 -7.72
CA ARG A 31 11.43 3.03 -8.35
C ARG A 31 11.13 1.54 -8.36
N SER A 32 10.55 1.05 -7.28
CA SER A 32 10.01 -0.30 -7.16
C SER A 32 8.74 -0.24 -6.34
N TYR A 33 7.79 -1.10 -6.67
CA TYR A 33 6.53 -1.24 -5.95
C TYR A 33 6.16 -2.71 -5.91
N ARG A 34 6.06 -3.27 -4.72
CA ARG A 34 5.72 -4.67 -4.47
C ARG A 34 4.70 -4.71 -3.36
N HIS A 35 3.64 -5.48 -3.55
CA HIS A 35 2.60 -5.63 -2.56
C HIS A 35 1.89 -6.97 -2.72
N GLY A 36 1.16 -7.37 -1.69
CA GLY A 36 0.40 -8.61 -1.71
C GLY A 36 -0.11 -9.02 -0.34
N PRO A 37 -0.98 -10.04 -0.30
CA PRO A 37 -1.46 -10.61 0.94
C PRO A 37 -0.32 -11.30 1.70
N SER A 38 -0.44 -11.34 3.02
CA SER A 38 0.41 -12.15 3.87
C SER A 38 0.25 -13.63 3.55
N VAL A 39 1.36 -14.37 3.63
CA VAL A 39 1.42 -15.81 3.35
C VAL A 39 1.21 -16.68 4.59
N GLY A 40 0.94 -16.08 5.76
CA GLY A 40 0.55 -16.81 6.97
C GLY A 40 1.69 -17.60 7.65
N LEU A 41 2.95 -17.22 7.42
CA LEU A 41 4.11 -17.93 7.99
C LEU A 41 4.41 -17.58 9.45
N SER A 42 3.83 -16.50 9.99
CA SER A 42 4.08 -16.04 11.36
C SER A 42 2.82 -15.53 12.03
N ASP A 43 2.62 -15.92 13.29
CA ASP A 43 1.52 -15.43 14.10
C ASP A 43 1.58 -13.92 14.30
N GLY A 44 0.41 -13.27 14.29
CA GLY A 44 0.29 -11.83 14.48
C GLY A 44 0.75 -10.98 13.29
N ALA A 45 1.12 -11.60 12.17
CA ALA A 45 1.40 -10.87 10.92
C ALA A 45 0.21 -9.98 10.53
N PHE A 46 0.52 -8.86 9.88
CA PHE A 46 -0.47 -8.08 9.17
C PHE A 46 -1.00 -8.87 7.96
N ASP A 47 -2.18 -8.51 7.46
CA ASP A 47 -2.86 -9.24 6.39
C ASP A 47 -2.31 -8.89 5.00
N TYR A 48 -1.68 -7.73 4.85
CA TYR A 48 -1.19 -7.23 3.56
C TYR A 48 0.06 -6.35 3.70
N GLY A 49 1.01 -6.57 2.79
CA GLY A 49 2.29 -5.85 2.71
C GLY A 49 2.37 -4.94 1.48
N ILE A 50 3.05 -3.80 1.63
CA ILE A 50 3.45 -2.90 0.54
C ILE A 50 4.87 -2.46 0.83
N VAL A 51 5.73 -2.54 -0.19
CA VAL A 51 7.10 -2.03 -0.20
C VAL A 51 7.26 -1.16 -1.44
N ALA A 52 7.70 0.08 -1.23
CA ALA A 52 8.00 1.02 -2.28
C ALA A 52 9.42 1.54 -2.09
N THR A 53 10.17 1.71 -3.18
CA THR A 53 11.49 2.36 -3.16
C THR A 53 11.47 3.66 -3.94
N PHE A 54 12.33 4.59 -3.52
CA PHE A 54 12.47 5.94 -4.06
C PHE A 54 13.96 6.28 -4.12
N ASP A 55 14.33 7.25 -4.96
CA ASP A 55 15.73 7.70 -5.04
C ASP A 55 16.16 8.44 -3.76
N ASP A 56 15.24 9.17 -3.13
CA ASP A 56 15.46 9.99 -1.94
C ASP A 56 14.16 10.31 -1.20
N ALA A 57 14.29 11.04 -0.08
CA ALA A 57 13.15 11.49 0.73
C ALA A 57 12.19 12.42 -0.04
N ASP A 58 12.66 13.17 -1.03
CA ASP A 58 11.80 14.03 -1.84
C ASP A 58 10.99 13.21 -2.85
N GLY A 59 11.56 12.13 -3.40
CA GLY A 59 10.85 11.13 -4.18
C GLY A 59 9.71 10.49 -3.40
N TRP A 60 9.97 10.16 -2.13
CA TRP A 60 8.94 9.69 -1.20
C TRP A 60 7.86 10.75 -0.96
N ARG A 61 8.21 12.02 -0.69
CA ARG A 61 7.24 13.11 -0.48
C ARG A 61 6.36 13.36 -1.71
N ARG A 62 6.93 13.32 -2.91
CA ARG A 62 6.17 13.45 -4.16
C ARG A 62 5.12 12.35 -4.28
N TYR A 63 5.51 11.11 -3.99
CA TYR A 63 4.57 9.98 -3.95
C TYR A 63 3.52 10.14 -2.84
N ASP A 64 3.92 10.54 -1.65
CA ASP A 64 3.02 10.67 -0.50
C ASP A 64 2.02 11.81 -0.64
N THR A 65 2.30 12.82 -1.47
CA THR A 65 1.37 13.94 -1.72
C THR A 65 0.70 13.89 -3.09
N ASP A 66 0.96 12.85 -3.87
CA ASP A 66 0.39 12.68 -5.20
C ASP A 66 -1.13 12.47 -5.13
N ALA A 67 -1.88 13.17 -6.00
CA ALA A 67 -3.34 13.09 -6.03
C ALA A 67 -3.85 11.69 -6.37
N VAL A 68 -3.15 10.93 -7.21
CA VAL A 68 -3.52 9.55 -7.56
C VAL A 68 -3.32 8.64 -6.35
N HIS A 69 -2.23 8.83 -5.60
CA HIS A 69 -1.99 8.07 -4.39
C HIS A 69 -3.01 8.40 -3.29
N GLU A 70 -3.38 9.68 -3.13
CA GLU A 70 -4.47 10.07 -2.21
C GLU A 70 -5.82 9.45 -2.60
N ALA A 71 -6.17 9.44 -3.89
CA ALA A 71 -7.41 8.82 -4.36
C ALA A 71 -7.45 7.33 -4.05
N VAL A 72 -6.38 6.58 -4.36
CA VAL A 72 -6.28 5.15 -4.03
C VAL A 72 -6.40 4.93 -2.52
N ARG A 73 -5.75 5.77 -1.68
CA ARG A 73 -5.87 5.67 -0.22
C ARG A 73 -7.29 5.93 0.25
N ALA A 74 -7.90 7.03 -0.18
CA ALA A 74 -9.21 7.47 0.28
C ALA A 74 -10.32 6.51 -0.13
N ASP A 75 -10.34 6.13 -1.41
CA ASP A 75 -11.51 5.48 -2.02
C ASP A 75 -11.42 3.96 -1.93
N THR A 76 -10.21 3.41 -2.04
CA THR A 76 -10.04 1.95 -2.16
C THR A 76 -9.54 1.31 -0.87
N ILE A 77 -8.68 2.00 -0.11
CA ILE A 77 -7.95 1.36 1.02
C ILE A 77 -8.55 1.75 2.39
N ARG A 78 -8.68 3.05 2.70
CA ARG A 78 -9.15 3.54 4.02
C ARG A 78 -10.47 2.92 4.49
N PRO A 79 -11.46 2.60 3.63
CA PRO A 79 -12.70 1.96 4.08
C PRO A 79 -12.49 0.59 4.75
N TRP A 80 -11.42 -0.13 4.40
CA TRP A 80 -11.21 -1.53 4.79
C TRP A 80 -10.08 -1.75 5.80
N ILE A 81 -9.33 -0.72 6.17
CA ILE A 81 -8.26 -0.84 7.16
C ILE A 81 -8.82 -0.74 8.59
N ALA A 82 -8.47 -1.71 9.43
CA ALA A 82 -8.60 -1.62 10.89
C ALA A 82 -7.32 -1.05 11.52
N GLU A 83 -6.15 -1.44 11.02
CA GLU A 83 -4.86 -0.98 11.52
C GLU A 83 -3.84 -0.80 10.40
N ARG A 84 -3.00 0.23 10.51
CA ARG A 84 -1.90 0.49 9.58
C ARG A 84 -0.60 0.71 10.35
N ALA A 85 0.45 0.02 9.92
CA ALA A 85 1.82 0.27 10.34
C ALA A 85 2.71 0.57 9.12
N SER A 86 3.63 1.52 9.27
CA SER A 86 4.59 1.91 8.23
C SER A 86 5.90 2.37 8.86
N THR A 87 7.01 2.11 8.16
CA THR A 87 8.32 2.68 8.47
C THR A 87 9.00 3.12 7.17
N GLN A 88 9.83 4.15 7.26
CA GLN A 88 10.75 4.57 6.21
C GLN A 88 12.16 4.48 6.79
N PHE A 89 13.09 3.95 6.01
CA PHE A 89 14.48 3.78 6.42
C PHE A 89 15.39 3.95 5.20
N GLU A 90 16.64 4.30 5.44
CA GLU A 90 17.69 4.38 4.42
C GLU A 90 18.53 3.09 4.47
N THR A 91 19.11 2.71 3.32
CA THR A 91 19.98 1.52 3.16
C THR A 91 21.19 1.82 2.31
#